data_AF-A0A964BC95-F1
#
_entry.id   AF-A0A964BC95-F1
#
_cell.length_a   1.000
_cell.length_b   1.000
_cell.length_c   1.000
_cell.angle_alpha   90.00
_cell.angle_beta   90.00
_cell.angle_gamma   90.00
#
_symmetry.space_group_name_H-M   'P 1'
#
loop_
_entity.id
_entity.type
_entity.pdbx_description
1 polymer ?
#
loop_
_entity_poly.entity_id
_entity_poly.type
_entity_poly.pdbx_seq_one_letter_code
_entity_poly.pdbx_strand_id
1 'polypeptide(L)'
;MRVVIAVATANAALRNFLASNRPNVIPQGTIEKGYFAERQARFSVQIQALDENSSADAIGAWLKRISKTADAVILLIDQNCRQLVTPYEDAYFIVDIPPYPGAVLQNQVFATLAPILRHFANFCRIFDSQKNQKVLLLPLDIFLADELNELRARLTVNKMDVGFADDVEQKISRLNERARPKGQRRFKRVYFVDDRPLWFHFGLEQHAMAETGVPPHAEHCWHTSCFRFGRRFDCKRHFNVDDDSTPTKVFGSFITCHGETFNASGQSHLNVFPNCFI
;
A
#
# COMPACT_ATOMS: atom_id res chain seq x y z
N MET A 1 -16.38 6.53 1.09
CA MET A 1 -14.91 6.40 0.93
C MET A 1 -14.34 7.67 0.30
N ARG A 2 -13.16 8.15 0.69
CA ARG A 2 -12.48 9.31 0.11
C ARG A 2 -11.27 8.86 -0.69
N VAL A 3 -11.28 9.09 -2.00
CA VAL A 3 -10.20 8.71 -2.92
C VAL A 3 -9.50 9.96 -3.42
N VAL A 4 -8.18 10.00 -3.29
CA VAL A 4 -7.34 11.05 -3.86
C VAL A 4 -6.66 10.51 -5.10
N ILE A 5 -6.82 11.21 -6.22
CA ILE A 5 -5.98 11.04 -7.41
C ILE A 5 -4.93 12.13 -7.35
N ALA A 6 -3.72 11.74 -6.98
CA ALA A 6 -2.55 12.59 -6.93
C ALA A 6 -1.88 12.55 -8.31
N VAL A 7 -1.62 13.70 -8.92
CA VAL A 7 -0.96 13.82 -10.22
C VAL A 7 0.29 14.68 -10.06
N ALA A 8 1.45 14.06 -10.19
CA ALA A 8 2.76 14.73 -10.17
C ALA A 8 3.32 14.76 -11.59
N THR A 9 3.40 15.93 -12.21
CA THR A 9 3.78 16.03 -13.62
C THR A 9 4.48 17.35 -13.97
N ALA A 10 5.46 17.28 -14.85
CA ALA A 10 6.13 18.40 -15.50
C ALA A 10 5.29 18.97 -16.66
N ASN A 11 4.30 18.23 -17.17
CA ASN A 11 3.43 18.68 -18.26
C ASN A 11 2.47 19.82 -17.84
N ALA A 12 2.79 21.05 -18.22
CA ALA A 12 1.99 22.24 -17.90
C ALA A 12 0.58 22.21 -18.49
N ALA A 13 0.40 21.68 -19.71
CA ALA A 13 -0.91 21.57 -20.34
C ALA A 13 -1.82 20.62 -19.56
N LEU A 14 -1.28 19.48 -19.11
CA LEU A 14 -1.99 18.54 -18.23
C LEU A 14 -2.38 19.18 -16.90
N ARG A 15 -1.45 19.89 -16.25
CA ARG A 15 -1.75 20.60 -15.00
C ARG A 15 -2.86 21.62 -15.17
N ASN A 16 -2.78 22.46 -16.21
CA ASN A 16 -3.77 23.50 -16.48
C ASN A 16 -5.14 22.89 -16.78
N PHE A 17 -5.17 21.84 -17.60
CA PHE A 17 -6.41 21.12 -17.90
C PHE A 17 -7.05 20.53 -16.64
N LEU A 18 -6.29 19.76 -15.86
CA LEU A 18 -6.80 19.17 -14.62
C LEU A 18 -7.20 20.24 -13.61
N ALA A 19 -6.49 21.38 -13.56
CA ALA A 19 -6.80 22.48 -12.68
C ALA A 19 -8.15 23.13 -12.99
N SER A 20 -8.43 23.37 -14.27
CA SER A 20 -9.65 24.02 -14.73
C SER A 20 -10.87 23.09 -14.77
N ASN A 21 -10.65 21.78 -14.85
CA ASN A 21 -11.75 20.81 -15.07
C ASN A 21 -12.07 19.95 -13.86
N ARG A 22 -11.36 20.04 -12.73
CA ARG A 22 -11.68 19.25 -11.52
C ARG A 22 -12.95 19.77 -10.82
N PRO A 23 -13.87 18.89 -10.37
CA PRO A 23 -13.77 17.42 -10.35
C PRO A 23 -14.28 16.71 -11.63
N ASN A 24 -14.75 17.43 -12.65
CA ASN A 24 -15.37 16.89 -13.87
C ASN A 24 -14.45 16.00 -14.72
N VAL A 25 -13.16 15.90 -14.41
CA VAL A 25 -12.20 14.99 -15.06
C VAL A 25 -12.36 13.52 -14.65
N ILE A 26 -13.15 13.22 -13.62
CA ILE A 26 -13.37 11.85 -13.15
C ILE A 26 -14.41 11.14 -14.04
N PRO A 27 -14.09 9.99 -14.66
CA PRO A 27 -15.03 9.26 -15.50
C PRO A 27 -16.24 8.73 -14.71
N GLN A 28 -17.37 9.44 -14.77
CA GLN A 28 -18.60 9.13 -13.99
C GLN A 28 -19.08 7.70 -14.19
N GLY A 29 -19.13 7.22 -15.45
CA GLY A 29 -19.55 5.85 -15.75
C GLY A 29 -18.69 4.76 -15.11
N THR A 30 -17.47 5.08 -14.64
CA THR A 30 -16.62 4.14 -13.89
C THR A 30 -16.88 4.18 -12.39
N ILE A 31 -17.28 5.33 -11.83
CA ILE A 31 -17.45 5.51 -10.39
C ILE A 31 -18.91 5.35 -9.91
N GLU A 32 -19.88 5.49 -10.82
CA GLU A 32 -21.32 5.31 -10.55
C GLU A 32 -21.75 3.84 -10.47
N LYS A 33 -20.82 2.89 -10.69
CA LYS A 33 -21.09 1.45 -10.65
C LYS A 33 -20.03 0.69 -9.85
N GLY A 34 -20.39 -0.49 -9.37
CA GLY A 34 -19.49 -1.43 -8.68
C GLY A 34 -18.93 -0.88 -7.36
N TYR A 35 -17.70 -1.29 -7.03
CA TYR A 35 -17.06 -1.04 -5.73
C TYR A 35 -17.10 0.44 -5.28
N PHE A 36 -16.83 1.39 -6.17
CA PHE A 36 -16.83 2.81 -5.79
C PHE A 36 -18.24 3.32 -5.46
N ALA A 37 -19.26 2.89 -6.20
CA ALA A 37 -20.65 3.25 -5.91
C ALA A 37 -21.13 2.62 -4.60
N GLU A 38 -20.85 1.33 -4.38
CA GLU A 38 -21.15 0.60 -3.14
C GLU A 38 -20.54 1.29 -1.90
N ARG A 39 -19.34 1.84 -2.05
CA ARG A 39 -18.61 2.56 -0.99
C ARG A 39 -18.92 4.05 -0.90
N GLN A 40 -19.85 4.56 -1.73
CA GLN A 40 -20.15 5.97 -1.89
C GLN A 40 -18.87 6.81 -1.99
N ALA A 41 -18.02 6.45 -2.94
CA ALA A 41 -16.70 7.03 -3.08
C ALA A 41 -16.78 8.49 -3.54
N ARG A 42 -16.05 9.37 -2.86
CA ARG A 42 -15.85 10.77 -3.22
C ARG A 42 -14.41 10.93 -3.72
N PHE A 43 -14.27 11.49 -4.91
CA PHE A 43 -12.97 11.67 -5.56
C PHE A 43 -12.50 13.11 -5.45
N SER A 44 -11.20 13.29 -5.30
CA SER A 44 -10.54 14.59 -5.40
C SER A 44 -9.27 14.46 -6.23
N VAL A 45 -8.95 15.49 -7.01
CA VAL A 45 -7.74 15.53 -7.85
C VAL A 45 -6.79 16.57 -7.30
N GLN A 46 -5.62 16.11 -6.88
CA GLN A 46 -4.54 16.94 -6.35
C GLN A 46 -3.38 16.93 -7.35
N ILE A 47 -2.79 18.09 -7.57
CA ILE A 47 -1.78 18.28 -8.61
C ILE A 47 -0.51 18.83 -7.97
N GLN A 48 0.63 18.26 -8.32
CA GLN A 48 1.96 18.75 -7.98
C GLN A 48 2.73 19.00 -9.29
N ALA A 49 3.32 20.18 -9.41
CA ALA A 49 4.26 20.44 -10.49
C ALA A 49 5.58 19.73 -10.18
N LEU A 50 6.15 19.11 -11.21
CA LEU A 50 7.51 18.59 -11.18
C LEU A 50 8.42 19.52 -11.98
N ASP A 51 9.61 19.72 -11.45
CA ASP A 51 10.71 20.49 -12.00
C ASP A 51 12.05 19.83 -11.61
N GLU A 52 13.17 20.43 -12.02
CA GLU A 52 14.52 19.92 -11.77
C GLU A 52 14.89 19.87 -10.28
N ASN A 53 14.21 20.64 -9.43
CA ASN A 53 14.46 20.70 -7.99
C ASN A 53 13.54 19.75 -7.20
N SER A 54 12.67 19.02 -7.89
CA SER A 54 11.74 18.10 -7.26
C SER A 54 12.48 16.90 -6.66
N SER A 55 12.28 16.67 -5.36
CA SER A 55 12.89 15.56 -4.63
C SER A 55 11.84 14.57 -4.14
N ALA A 56 12.28 13.35 -3.81
CA ALA A 56 11.41 12.35 -3.20
C ALA A 56 10.74 12.88 -1.92
N ASP A 57 11.52 13.50 -1.02
CA ASP A 57 11.01 14.06 0.23
C ASP A 57 9.96 15.15 0.01
N ALA A 58 10.16 16.04 -0.98
CA ALA A 58 9.17 17.06 -1.32
C ALA A 58 7.84 16.44 -1.81
N ILE A 59 7.93 15.39 -2.63
CA ILE A 59 6.74 14.62 -3.06
C ILE A 59 6.10 13.91 -1.87
N GLY A 60 6.88 13.30 -0.98
CA GLY A 60 6.38 12.66 0.25
C GLY A 60 5.61 13.63 1.14
N ALA A 61 6.21 14.78 1.45
CA ALA A 61 5.57 15.83 2.25
C ALA A 61 4.24 16.31 1.61
N TRP A 62 4.20 16.46 0.29
CA TRP A 62 2.97 16.77 -0.45
C TRP A 62 1.94 15.64 -0.34
N LEU A 63 2.33 14.39 -0.62
CA LEU A 63 1.47 13.20 -0.53
C LEU A 63 0.89 13.05 0.87
N LYS A 64 1.67 13.30 1.91
CA LYS A 64 1.24 13.22 3.32
C LYS A 64 0.18 14.26 3.61
N ARG A 65 0.38 15.51 3.16
CA ARG A 65 -0.59 16.60 3.32
C ARG A 65 -1.94 16.27 2.69
N ILE A 66 -1.95 15.75 1.47
CA ILE A 66 -3.21 15.45 0.75
C ILE A 66 -3.87 14.14 1.20
N SER A 67 -3.10 13.21 1.77
CA SER A 67 -3.59 11.88 2.14
C SER A 67 -4.04 11.75 3.60
N LYS A 68 -3.83 12.77 4.45
CA LYS A 68 -4.21 12.74 5.89
C LYS A 68 -5.61 12.21 6.16
N THR A 69 -6.57 12.57 5.31
CA THR A 69 -7.96 12.15 5.41
C THR A 69 -8.39 11.21 4.29
N ALA A 70 -7.50 10.86 3.37
CA ALA A 70 -7.85 9.93 2.30
C ALA A 70 -8.03 8.52 2.87
N ASP A 71 -8.98 7.78 2.31
CA ASP A 71 -9.13 6.34 2.53
C ASP A 71 -8.33 5.57 1.47
N ALA A 72 -8.07 6.21 0.32
CA ALA A 72 -7.28 5.65 -0.76
C ALA A 72 -6.57 6.74 -1.56
N VAL A 73 -5.40 6.40 -2.12
CA VAL A 73 -4.57 7.29 -2.94
C VAL A 73 -4.07 6.53 -4.16
N ILE A 74 -4.35 7.10 -5.33
CA ILE A 74 -3.76 6.72 -6.62
C ILE A 74 -2.77 7.83 -6.98
N LEU A 75 -1.53 7.47 -7.30
CA LEU A 75 -0.51 8.43 -7.73
C LEU A 75 -0.21 8.23 -9.22
N LEU A 76 -0.42 9.27 -10.00
CA LEU A 76 0.01 9.36 -11.38
C LEU A 76 1.30 10.19 -11.43
N ILE A 77 2.35 9.65 -12.04
CA ILE A 77 3.64 10.34 -12.19
C ILE A 77 4.18 10.24 -13.60
N ASP A 78 4.89 11.27 -14.08
CA ASP A 78 5.59 11.17 -15.36
C ASP A 78 6.63 10.03 -15.33
N GLN A 79 6.70 9.26 -16.41
CA GLN A 79 7.55 8.07 -16.50
C GLN A 79 9.04 8.36 -16.21
N ASN A 80 9.55 9.51 -16.65
CA ASN A 80 10.94 9.96 -16.43
C ASN A 80 11.20 10.44 -14.99
N CYS A 81 10.16 10.54 -14.16
CA CYS A 81 10.24 10.96 -12.76
C CYS A 81 9.93 9.80 -11.79
N ARG A 82 9.78 8.56 -12.28
CA ARG A 82 9.38 7.39 -11.49
C ARG A 82 10.27 7.14 -10.27
N GLN A 83 11.58 7.38 -10.40
CA GLN A 83 12.56 7.27 -9.32
C GLN A 83 12.24 8.15 -8.10
N LEU A 84 11.53 9.26 -8.29
CA LEU A 84 11.16 10.16 -7.18
C LEU A 84 10.13 9.53 -6.25
N VAL A 85 9.44 8.48 -6.70
CA VAL A 85 8.35 7.84 -5.94
C VAL A 85 8.59 6.38 -5.59
N THR A 86 9.76 5.83 -5.95
CA THR A 86 10.19 4.49 -5.55
C THR A 86 10.05 4.23 -4.04
N PRO A 87 10.42 5.16 -3.13
CA PRO A 87 10.24 4.95 -1.69
C PRO A 87 8.79 4.76 -1.22
N TYR A 88 7.80 5.07 -2.06
CA TYR A 88 6.37 5.02 -1.73
C TYR A 88 5.61 3.89 -2.44
N GLU A 89 6.30 3.00 -3.15
CA GLU A 89 5.68 1.93 -3.95
C GLU A 89 4.87 0.94 -3.11
N ASP A 90 5.31 0.66 -1.88
CA ASP A 90 4.56 -0.18 -0.95
C ASP A 90 3.37 0.54 -0.31
N ALA A 91 3.35 1.88 -0.34
CA ALA A 91 2.29 2.68 0.23
C ALA A 91 1.18 2.99 -0.78
N TYR A 92 1.50 3.26 -2.04
CA TYR A 92 0.58 3.87 -3.01
C TYR A 92 0.32 3.04 -4.27
N PHE A 93 -0.85 3.25 -4.88
CA PHE A 93 -1.16 2.70 -6.20
C PHE A 93 -0.58 3.63 -7.26
N ILE A 94 0.68 3.41 -7.61
CA ILE A 94 1.43 4.30 -8.52
C ILE A 94 1.34 3.79 -9.96
N VAL A 95 0.92 4.67 -10.87
CA VAL A 95 0.82 4.42 -12.31
C VAL A 95 1.53 5.54 -13.07
N ASP A 96 2.24 5.18 -14.14
CA ASP A 96 2.93 6.18 -14.96
C ASP A 96 1.93 6.90 -15.88
N ILE A 97 2.12 8.20 -16.05
CA ILE A 97 1.31 9.02 -16.96
C ILE A 97 1.73 8.67 -18.40
N PRO A 98 0.81 8.18 -19.25
CA PRO A 98 1.14 7.92 -20.64
C PRO A 98 1.40 9.24 -21.39
N PRO A 99 2.13 9.21 -22.50
CA PRO A 99 2.24 10.38 -23.36
C PRO A 99 0.86 10.77 -23.90
N TYR A 100 0.63 12.08 -24.03
CA TYR A 100 -0.59 12.67 -24.56
C TYR A 100 -0.34 13.32 -25.93
N PRO A 101 -0.23 12.53 -27.03
CA PRO A 101 0.22 13.01 -28.33
C PRO A 101 -0.86 13.74 -29.14
N GLY A 102 -2.07 13.93 -28.61
CA GLY A 102 -3.24 14.35 -29.38
C GLY A 102 -3.79 15.69 -28.93
N ALA A 103 -4.63 16.31 -29.78
CA ALA A 103 -5.13 17.66 -29.55
C ALA A 103 -6.16 17.76 -28.41
N VAL A 104 -6.91 16.68 -28.11
CA VAL A 104 -8.02 16.70 -27.13
C VAL A 104 -7.62 16.01 -25.84
N LEU A 105 -7.00 16.77 -24.94
CA LEU A 105 -6.50 16.30 -23.65
C LEU A 105 -7.59 15.69 -22.76
N GLN A 106 -8.84 16.16 -22.87
CA GLN A 106 -9.98 15.59 -22.15
C GLN A 106 -10.18 14.11 -22.46
N ASN A 107 -10.27 13.74 -23.74
CA ASN A 107 -10.51 12.36 -24.14
C ASN A 107 -9.37 11.45 -23.67
N GLN A 108 -8.14 11.96 -23.71
CA GLN A 108 -6.96 11.19 -23.32
C GLN A 108 -6.86 10.99 -21.80
N VAL A 109 -7.14 12.02 -21.00
CA VAL A 109 -7.21 11.90 -19.54
C VAL A 109 -8.31 10.94 -19.13
N PHE A 110 -9.49 11.01 -19.76
CA PHE A 110 -10.59 10.08 -19.46
C PHE A 110 -10.23 8.64 -19.85
N ALA A 111 -9.64 8.44 -21.03
CA ALA A 111 -9.18 7.14 -21.49
C ALA A 111 -8.08 6.55 -20.59
N THR A 112 -7.28 7.40 -19.94
CA THR A 112 -6.25 6.98 -18.98
C THR A 112 -6.85 6.66 -17.61
N LEU A 113 -7.71 7.53 -17.06
CA LEU A 113 -8.26 7.37 -15.72
C LEU A 113 -9.24 6.20 -15.62
N ALA A 114 -10.08 5.96 -16.63
CA ALA A 114 -11.10 4.92 -16.58
C ALA A 114 -10.53 3.51 -16.30
N PRO A 115 -9.52 3.00 -17.04
CA PRO A 115 -8.92 1.71 -16.72
C PRO A 115 -8.22 1.72 -15.36
N ILE A 116 -7.48 2.78 -15.00
CA ILE A 116 -6.79 2.88 -13.70
C ILE A 116 -7.78 2.73 -12.55
N LEU A 117 -8.92 3.44 -12.62
CA LEU A 117 -9.97 3.35 -11.63
C LEU A 117 -10.58 1.95 -11.56
N ARG A 118 -10.80 1.27 -12.70
CA ARG A 118 -11.30 -0.12 -12.69
C ARG A 118 -10.32 -1.09 -12.04
N HIS A 119 -9.04 -1.02 -12.41
CA HIS A 119 -7.99 -1.86 -11.81
C HIS A 119 -7.85 -1.59 -10.31
N PHE A 120 -7.87 -0.32 -9.91
CA PHE A 120 -7.80 0.06 -8.51
C PHE A 120 -9.05 -0.38 -7.73
N ALA A 121 -10.25 -0.29 -8.30
CA ALA A 121 -11.47 -0.80 -7.70
C ALA A 121 -11.40 -2.32 -7.46
N ASN A 122 -10.89 -3.07 -8.43
CA ASN A 122 -10.67 -4.51 -8.30
C ASN A 122 -9.71 -4.82 -7.14
N PHE A 123 -8.57 -4.11 -7.10
CA PHE A 123 -7.62 -4.25 -5.99
C PHE A 123 -8.23 -3.89 -4.64
N CYS A 124 -8.98 -2.78 -4.54
CA CYS A 124 -9.61 -2.37 -3.28
C CYS A 124 -10.62 -3.41 -2.77
N ARG A 125 -11.32 -4.09 -3.67
CA ARG A 125 -12.22 -5.20 -3.30
C ARG A 125 -11.44 -6.37 -2.70
N ILE A 126 -10.31 -6.74 -3.31
CA ILE A 126 -9.41 -7.77 -2.80
C ILE A 126 -8.88 -7.34 -1.42
N PHE A 127 -8.43 -6.09 -1.28
CA PHE A 127 -7.87 -5.56 -0.04
C PHE A 127 -8.87 -5.51 1.11
N ASP A 128 -10.11 -5.11 0.85
CA ASP A 128 -11.14 -4.96 1.87
C ASP A 128 -11.70 -6.31 2.37
N SER A 129 -11.39 -7.42 1.69
CA SER A 129 -11.68 -8.77 2.20
C SER A 129 -10.85 -9.04 3.45
N GLN A 130 -11.51 -9.31 4.59
CA GLN A 130 -10.82 -9.53 5.87
C GLN A 130 -9.76 -10.64 5.81
N LYS A 131 -9.98 -11.68 4.97
CA LYS A 131 -9.01 -12.76 4.77
C LYS A 131 -7.76 -12.25 4.08
N ASN A 132 -7.94 -11.53 2.97
CA ASN A 132 -6.85 -11.07 2.11
C ASN A 132 -6.09 -9.90 2.74
N GLN A 133 -6.79 -9.02 3.47
CA GLN A 133 -6.18 -7.86 4.13
C GLN A 133 -5.02 -8.28 5.04
N LYS A 134 -5.17 -9.39 5.78
CA LYS A 134 -4.11 -9.88 6.67
C LYS A 134 -2.85 -10.27 5.90
N VAL A 135 -3.01 -10.92 4.74
CA VAL A 135 -1.88 -11.27 3.86
C VAL A 135 -1.22 -10.02 3.29
N LEU A 136 -2.04 -9.08 2.79
CA LEU A 136 -1.57 -7.83 2.19
C LEU A 136 -0.87 -6.89 3.18
N LEU A 137 -1.12 -7.07 4.47
CA LEU A 137 -0.50 -6.28 5.56
C LEU A 137 0.68 -6.99 6.22
N LEU A 138 1.09 -8.18 5.75
CA LEU A 138 2.29 -8.83 6.27
C LEU A 138 3.49 -7.86 6.19
N PRO A 139 4.34 -7.79 7.24
CA PRO A 139 5.53 -6.95 7.24
C PRO A 139 6.50 -7.39 6.13
N LEU A 140 6.61 -6.60 5.06
CA LEU A 140 7.24 -7.02 3.81
C LEU A 140 8.72 -7.40 3.91
N ASP A 141 9.45 -6.81 4.85
CA ASP A 141 10.90 -7.05 5.02
C ASP A 141 11.19 -7.96 6.22
N ILE A 142 10.19 -8.23 7.07
CA ILE A 142 10.34 -9.10 8.25
C ILE A 142 9.76 -10.48 7.99
N PHE A 143 8.61 -10.63 7.32
CA PHE A 143 8.01 -11.94 7.06
C PHE A 143 8.77 -12.64 5.92
N LEU A 144 9.54 -13.68 6.24
CA LEU A 144 10.34 -14.38 5.24
C LEU A 144 9.52 -15.43 4.49
N ALA A 145 9.21 -15.12 3.23
CA ALA A 145 8.57 -16.02 2.28
C ALA A 145 8.77 -15.51 0.84
N ASP A 146 9.25 -16.36 -0.06
CA ASP A 146 9.39 -16.02 -1.47
C ASP A 146 8.06 -15.60 -2.10
N GLU A 147 6.95 -16.20 -1.66
CA GLU A 147 5.61 -15.85 -2.16
C GLU A 147 5.20 -14.41 -1.79
N LEU A 148 5.71 -13.88 -0.66
CA LEU A 148 5.47 -12.49 -0.28
C LEU A 148 6.28 -11.53 -1.15
N ASN A 149 7.52 -11.88 -1.48
CA ASN A 149 8.35 -11.11 -2.41
C ASN A 149 7.72 -11.07 -3.81
N GLU A 150 7.21 -12.20 -4.31
CA GLU A 150 6.47 -12.25 -5.57
C GLU A 150 5.21 -11.39 -5.54
N LEU A 151 4.45 -11.41 -4.44
CA LEU A 151 3.25 -10.60 -4.27
C LEU A 151 3.61 -9.10 -4.26
N ARG A 152 4.64 -8.69 -3.52
CA ARG A 152 5.15 -7.31 -3.49
C ARG A 152 5.57 -6.86 -4.89
N ALA A 153 6.37 -7.66 -5.59
CA ALA A 153 6.80 -7.34 -6.96
C ALA A 153 5.59 -7.15 -7.90
N ARG A 154 4.59 -8.03 -7.81
CA ARG A 154 3.38 -7.92 -8.63
C ARG A 154 2.54 -6.69 -8.29
N LEU A 155 2.48 -6.32 -7.01
CA LEU A 155 1.76 -5.15 -6.51
C LEU A 155 2.52 -3.83 -6.69
N THR A 156 3.78 -3.85 -7.14
CA THR A 156 4.61 -2.66 -7.41
C THR A 156 4.79 -2.41 -8.92
N VAL A 157 4.71 -3.44 -9.75
CA VAL A 157 4.96 -3.38 -11.21
C VAL A 157 3.72 -3.77 -12.03
N ASN A 158 3.59 -3.24 -13.26
CA ASN A 158 2.59 -3.63 -14.29
C ASN A 158 1.14 -3.79 -13.78
N LYS A 159 0.67 -2.85 -12.94
CA LYS A 159 -0.69 -2.88 -12.33
C LYS A 159 -1.83 -2.82 -13.34
N MET A 160 -1.52 -2.39 -14.57
CA MET A 160 -2.48 -2.18 -15.65
C MET A 160 -2.65 -3.40 -16.56
N ASP A 161 -1.87 -4.47 -16.35
CA ASP A 161 -1.98 -5.69 -17.16
C ASP A 161 -3.34 -6.37 -16.96
N VAL A 162 -3.85 -6.95 -18.05
CA VAL A 162 -5.03 -7.83 -18.01
C VAL A 162 -4.73 -9.02 -17.10
N GLY A 163 -5.69 -9.39 -16.24
CA GLY A 163 -5.51 -10.47 -15.26
C GLY A 163 -4.76 -10.08 -13.98
N PHE A 164 -4.44 -8.78 -13.78
CA PHE A 164 -3.79 -8.30 -12.54
C PHE A 164 -4.49 -8.77 -11.26
N ALA A 165 -5.81 -8.64 -11.20
CA ALA A 165 -6.58 -9.02 -10.03
C ALA A 165 -6.47 -10.53 -9.74
N ASP A 166 -6.61 -11.35 -10.78
CA ASP A 166 -6.58 -12.82 -10.66
C ASP A 166 -5.20 -13.31 -10.22
N ASP A 167 -4.12 -12.73 -10.76
CA ASP A 167 -2.74 -13.05 -10.36
C ASP A 167 -2.47 -12.64 -8.90
N VAL A 168 -2.93 -11.45 -8.48
CA VAL A 168 -2.85 -11.03 -7.07
C VAL A 168 -3.61 -12.00 -6.16
N GLU A 169 -4.83 -12.41 -6.52
CA GLU A 169 -5.60 -13.38 -5.74
C GLU A 169 -4.92 -14.75 -5.69
N GLN A 170 -4.32 -15.21 -6.79
CA GLN A 170 -3.56 -16.46 -6.82
C GLN A 170 -2.34 -16.40 -5.88
N LYS A 171 -1.58 -15.30 -5.89
CA LYS A 171 -0.43 -15.11 -4.98
C LYS A 171 -0.86 -15.02 -3.52
N ILE A 172 -1.97 -14.34 -3.24
CA ILE A 172 -2.59 -14.33 -1.89
C ILE A 172 -3.02 -15.75 -1.49
N SER A 173 -3.56 -16.55 -2.40
CA SER A 173 -3.95 -17.93 -2.11
C SER A 173 -2.76 -18.77 -1.68
N ARG A 174 -1.62 -18.66 -2.39
CA ARG A 174 -0.37 -19.34 -2.01
C ARG A 174 0.10 -18.96 -0.61
N LEU A 175 0.09 -17.67 -0.27
CA LEU A 175 0.42 -17.21 1.10
C LEU A 175 -0.56 -17.71 2.16
N ASN A 176 -1.82 -17.93 1.82
CA ASN A 176 -2.79 -18.52 2.75
C ASN A 176 -2.49 -20.01 3.06
N GLU A 177 -1.70 -20.71 2.26
CA GLU A 177 -1.27 -22.09 2.57
C GLU A 177 -0.29 -22.13 3.75
N ARG A 178 0.36 -21.00 4.05
CA ARG A 178 1.18 -20.80 5.25
C ARG A 178 0.34 -20.55 6.51
N ALA A 179 -0.98 -20.39 6.37
CA ALA A 179 -1.88 -20.10 7.47
C ALA A 179 -2.21 -21.38 8.26
N ARG A 180 -1.81 -21.46 9.53
CA ARG A 180 -1.98 -22.65 10.38
C ARG A 180 -2.49 -22.28 11.77
N PRO A 181 -3.32 -23.13 12.41
CA PRO A 181 -3.66 -22.95 13.81
C PRO A 181 -2.47 -23.37 14.69
N LYS A 182 -2.23 -22.65 15.79
CA LYS A 182 -1.34 -23.15 16.85
C LYS A 182 -2.02 -24.30 17.62
N GLY A 183 -1.25 -25.32 17.97
CA GLY A 183 -1.74 -26.43 18.78
C GLY A 183 -2.22 -25.96 20.17
N GLN A 184 -3.27 -26.61 20.70
CA GLN A 184 -3.72 -26.51 22.10
C GLN A 184 -4.38 -25.21 22.62
N ARG A 185 -4.87 -24.28 21.78
CA ARG A 185 -5.76 -23.20 22.28
C ARG A 185 -7.23 -23.48 21.99
N ARG A 186 -8.08 -23.30 23.01
CA ARG A 186 -9.57 -23.40 22.96
C ARG A 186 -10.20 -22.54 21.85
N PHE A 187 -9.45 -21.55 21.33
CA PHE A 187 -9.81 -20.73 20.19
C PHE A 187 -8.85 -20.99 19.01
N LYS A 188 -9.41 -21.38 17.86
CA LYS A 188 -8.69 -21.56 16.58
C LYS A 188 -8.27 -20.19 16.02
N ARG A 189 -7.25 -19.56 16.61
CA ARG A 189 -6.58 -18.41 15.98
C ARG A 189 -5.73 -18.92 14.82
N VAL A 190 -5.78 -18.22 13.70
CA VAL A 190 -4.99 -18.52 12.50
C VAL A 190 -3.77 -17.62 12.49
N TYR A 191 -2.61 -18.22 12.29
CA TYR A 191 -1.31 -17.55 12.22
C TYR A 191 -0.71 -17.80 10.85
N PHE A 192 0.05 -16.85 10.32
CA PHE A 192 0.93 -17.09 9.18
C PHE A 192 2.30 -17.51 9.68
N VAL A 193 2.87 -18.55 9.09
CA VAL A 193 4.20 -19.05 9.48
C VAL A 193 5.20 -18.73 8.37
N ASP A 194 6.29 -18.06 8.73
CA ASP A 194 7.38 -17.72 7.83
C ASP A 194 8.42 -18.86 7.74
N ASP A 195 9.48 -18.67 6.96
CA ASP A 195 10.54 -19.68 6.76
C ASP A 195 11.48 -19.85 7.98
N ARG A 196 11.37 -19.00 9.03
CA ARG A 196 12.11 -19.08 10.31
C ARG A 196 11.25 -19.67 11.44
N PRO A 197 10.31 -20.55 11.10
CA PRO A 197 9.18 -20.93 11.94
C PRO A 197 8.55 -19.88 12.87
N LEU A 198 8.56 -18.59 12.51
CA LEU A 198 7.91 -17.55 13.33
C LEU A 198 6.42 -17.43 12.98
N TRP A 199 5.61 -17.21 14.00
CA TRP A 199 4.15 -17.23 13.92
C TRP A 199 3.60 -15.81 14.02
N PHE A 200 2.93 -15.37 12.96
CA PHE A 200 2.41 -14.02 12.82
C PHE A 200 0.89 -14.02 13.01
N HIS A 201 0.40 -13.37 14.07
CA HIS A 201 -1.03 -13.19 14.31
C HIS A 201 -1.42 -11.72 14.22
N PHE A 202 -2.27 -11.38 13.26
CA PHE A 202 -2.75 -10.01 13.11
C PHE A 202 -3.72 -9.64 14.24
N GLY A 203 -3.21 -8.93 15.24
CA GLY A 203 -3.90 -8.57 16.47
C GLY A 203 -5.12 -7.68 16.24
N LEU A 204 -6.03 -7.72 17.22
CA LEU A 204 -7.11 -6.73 17.35
C LEU A 204 -6.74 -5.58 18.29
N GLU A 205 -5.57 -5.67 18.92
CA GLU A 205 -5.07 -4.70 19.88
C GLU A 205 -4.72 -3.38 19.17
N GLN A 206 -5.14 -2.26 19.77
CA GLN A 206 -4.94 -0.89 19.26
C GLN A 206 -4.27 -0.02 20.32
N HIS A 207 -3.19 -0.53 20.92
CA HIS A 207 -2.48 0.10 22.04
C HIS A 207 -1.21 0.85 21.65
N ALA A 208 -0.76 0.75 20.40
CA ALA A 208 0.47 1.38 19.93
C ALA A 208 0.32 1.88 18.49
N MET A 209 1.23 2.73 18.07
CA MET A 209 1.40 3.20 16.70
C MET A 209 2.88 3.09 16.35
N ALA A 210 3.18 2.84 15.08
CA ALA A 210 4.56 2.91 14.61
C ALA A 210 5.12 4.33 14.83
N GLU A 211 6.32 4.43 15.37
CA GLU A 211 7.03 5.70 15.45
C GLU A 211 7.36 6.18 14.02
N THR A 212 7.05 7.45 13.74
CA THR A 212 7.19 8.05 12.39
C THR A 212 7.71 9.49 12.46
N GLY A 213 8.28 9.87 13.60
CA GLY A 213 8.85 11.20 13.82
C GLY A 213 10.12 11.41 13.00
N VAL A 214 10.19 12.51 12.25
CA VAL A 214 11.39 12.88 11.50
C VAL A 214 12.18 13.87 12.35
N PRO A 215 13.45 13.60 12.73
CA PRO A 215 14.24 12.35 12.66
C PRO A 215 13.95 11.37 13.83
N PRO A 216 14.39 10.08 13.78
CA PRO A 216 15.27 9.45 12.78
C PRO A 216 14.53 8.90 11.56
N HIS A 217 13.20 8.96 11.53
CA HIS A 217 12.43 8.43 10.42
C HIS A 217 12.53 9.33 9.17
N ALA A 218 12.29 8.75 7.99
CA ALA A 218 12.10 9.50 6.75
C ALA A 218 10.60 9.66 6.44
N GLU A 219 10.24 10.59 5.55
CA GLU A 219 8.83 10.85 5.25
C GLU A 219 8.07 9.57 4.84
N HIS A 220 8.71 8.68 4.05
CA HIS A 220 8.14 7.41 3.59
C HIS A 220 7.63 6.49 4.72
N CYS A 221 8.23 6.54 5.92
CA CYS A 221 7.83 5.70 7.05
C CYS A 221 6.38 5.97 7.50
N TRP A 222 5.91 7.22 7.40
CA TRP A 222 4.52 7.57 7.69
C TRP A 222 3.56 7.01 6.63
N HIS A 223 3.98 7.02 5.36
CA HIS A 223 3.14 6.54 4.27
C HIS A 223 2.90 5.04 4.38
N THR A 224 3.94 4.25 4.63
CA THR A 224 3.86 2.79 4.75
C THR A 224 3.21 2.32 6.06
N SER A 225 3.18 3.17 7.10
CA SER A 225 2.48 2.88 8.36
C SER A 225 0.97 3.10 8.28
N CYS A 226 0.49 3.84 7.28
CA CYS A 226 -0.92 4.17 7.11
C CYS A 226 -1.55 3.60 5.83
N PHE A 227 -0.75 3.37 4.80
CA PHE A 227 -1.22 2.92 3.48
C PHE A 227 -0.47 1.70 3.01
N ARG A 228 -1.17 0.88 2.24
CA ARG A 228 -0.63 -0.30 1.56
C ARG A 228 -1.16 -0.33 0.13
N PHE A 229 -0.25 -0.19 -0.84
CA PHE A 229 -0.54 -0.20 -2.28
C PHE A 229 -1.75 0.67 -2.70
N GLY A 230 -1.91 1.83 -2.06
CA GLY A 230 -2.94 2.82 -2.34
C GLY A 230 -4.16 2.76 -1.44
N ARG A 231 -4.29 1.75 -0.57
CA ARG A 231 -5.42 1.63 0.35
C ARG A 231 -4.99 1.90 1.79
N ARG A 232 -5.76 2.73 2.51
CA ARG A 232 -5.52 3.00 3.92
C ARG A 232 -5.92 1.79 4.77
N PHE A 233 -5.13 1.49 5.79
CA PHE A 233 -5.45 0.52 6.83
C PHE A 233 -5.42 1.16 8.22
N ASP A 234 -5.82 0.39 9.23
CA ASP A 234 -5.75 0.82 10.62
C ASP A 234 -4.31 0.79 11.12
N CYS A 235 -3.68 1.97 11.21
CA CYS A 235 -2.28 2.15 11.59
C CYS A 235 -1.96 1.78 13.05
N LYS A 236 -2.97 1.45 13.86
CA LYS A 236 -2.78 0.96 15.23
C LYS A 236 -2.63 -0.55 15.33
N ARG A 237 -2.99 -1.27 14.27
CA ARG A 237 -2.93 -2.73 14.23
C ARG A 237 -1.55 -3.21 13.83
N HIS A 238 -1.15 -4.31 14.45
CA HIS A 238 0.15 -4.94 14.28
C HIS A 238 0.00 -6.47 14.32
N PHE A 239 1.05 -7.16 13.95
CA PHE A 239 1.20 -8.59 14.14
C PHE A 239 1.86 -8.86 15.49
N ASN A 240 1.27 -9.76 16.25
CA ASN A 240 1.94 -10.39 17.38
C ASN A 240 2.76 -11.53 16.79
N VAL A 241 4.08 -11.43 16.91
CA VAL A 241 5.03 -12.40 16.38
C VAL A 241 5.65 -13.15 17.53
N ASP A 242 5.48 -14.46 17.53
CA ASP A 242 6.04 -15.35 18.53
C ASP A 242 6.59 -16.62 17.86
N ASP A 243 7.28 -17.45 18.62
CA ASP A 243 7.61 -18.81 18.19
C ASP A 243 6.62 -19.81 18.81
N ASP A 244 6.73 -21.09 18.45
CA ASP A 244 5.90 -22.15 19.06
C ASP A 244 6.68 -22.99 20.08
N SER A 245 7.80 -22.45 20.59
CA SER A 245 8.58 -23.11 21.63
C SER A 245 7.88 -23.06 22.98
N THR A 246 8.31 -23.93 23.90
CA THR A 246 7.88 -23.91 25.31
C THR A 246 9.11 -23.82 26.22
N PRO A 247 9.34 -22.69 26.92
CA PRO A 247 8.57 -21.44 26.87
C PRO A 247 8.74 -20.72 25.52
N THR A 248 7.71 -19.99 25.09
CA THR A 248 7.74 -19.14 23.89
C THR A 248 8.78 -18.04 24.06
N LYS A 249 9.78 -18.00 23.18
CA LYS A 249 10.88 -17.03 23.24
C LYS A 249 11.39 -16.70 21.83
N VAL A 250 11.08 -15.50 21.37
CA VAL A 250 11.58 -15.01 20.09
C VAL A 250 13.08 -14.70 20.20
N PHE A 251 13.85 -15.33 19.32
CA PHE A 251 15.26 -15.06 19.09
C PHE A 251 15.50 -14.74 17.62
N GLY A 252 16.54 -13.95 17.35
CA GLY A 252 17.03 -13.72 16.01
C GLY A 252 17.21 -12.25 15.68
N SER A 253 17.66 -12.01 14.46
CA SER A 253 17.94 -10.69 13.92
C SER A 253 16.86 -10.31 12.91
N PHE A 254 16.30 -9.12 13.10
CA PHE A 254 15.21 -8.58 12.30
C PHE A 254 15.66 -7.26 11.69
N ILE A 255 15.47 -7.10 10.40
CA ILE A 255 15.72 -5.83 9.72
C ILE A 255 14.50 -4.95 9.98
N THR A 256 14.70 -3.83 10.66
CA THR A 256 13.65 -2.85 10.94
C THR A 256 13.40 -1.97 9.72
N CYS A 257 12.39 -1.11 9.81
CA CYS A 257 12.08 -0.11 8.78
C CYS A 257 13.24 0.84 8.38
N HIS A 258 14.34 0.87 9.14
CA HIS A 258 15.55 1.67 8.84
C HIS A 258 16.69 0.86 8.21
N GLY A 259 16.49 -0.43 7.94
CA GLY A 259 17.59 -1.33 7.57
C GLY A 259 18.49 -1.69 8.77
N GLU A 260 18.17 -1.20 9.97
CA GLU A 260 18.89 -1.54 11.19
C GLU A 260 18.51 -2.94 11.66
N THR A 261 19.45 -3.61 12.30
CA THR A 261 19.21 -4.93 12.87
C THR A 261 18.72 -4.82 14.31
N PHE A 262 17.45 -5.18 14.54
CA PHE A 262 16.92 -5.45 15.87
C PHE A 262 17.21 -6.90 16.26
N ASN A 263 17.86 -7.11 17.40
CA ASN A 263 18.16 -8.44 17.93
C ASN A 263 17.17 -8.81 19.04
N ALA A 264 16.31 -9.79 18.76
CA ALA A 264 15.48 -10.42 19.77
C ALA A 264 16.32 -11.40 20.61
N SER A 265 16.21 -11.29 21.93
CA SER A 265 17.03 -12.01 22.92
C SER A 265 16.17 -12.73 23.95
N GLY A 266 15.04 -13.30 23.52
CA GLY A 266 14.16 -14.11 24.36
C GLY A 266 12.90 -13.40 24.86
N GLN A 267 12.40 -12.41 24.11
CA GLN A 267 11.09 -11.79 24.34
C GLN A 267 9.96 -12.83 24.15
N SER A 268 8.86 -12.70 24.89
CA SER A 268 7.71 -13.62 24.76
C SER A 268 6.94 -13.45 23.44
N HIS A 269 7.02 -12.27 22.85
CA HIS A 269 6.49 -11.90 21.53
C HIS A 269 7.10 -10.57 21.09
N LEU A 270 6.95 -10.24 19.81
CA LEU A 270 7.26 -8.94 19.21
C LEU A 270 5.99 -8.34 18.60
N ASN A 271 5.86 -7.01 18.64
CA ASN A 271 4.76 -6.28 18.02
C ASN A 271 5.21 -5.70 16.69
N VAL A 272 5.00 -6.43 15.59
CA VAL A 272 5.51 -6.03 14.28
C VAL A 272 4.42 -5.35 13.46
N PHE A 273 4.60 -4.07 13.17
CA PHE A 273 3.68 -3.30 12.33
C PHE A 273 3.88 -3.63 10.85
N PRO A 274 2.86 -3.39 9.99
CA PRO A 274 2.97 -3.64 8.55
C PRO A 274 4.14 -2.90 7.86
N ASN A 275 4.58 -1.77 8.41
CA ASN A 275 5.73 -1.01 7.92
C ASN A 275 7.08 -1.50 8.47
N CYS A 276 7.12 -2.68 9.10
CA CYS A 276 8.32 -3.29 9.67
C CYS A 276 8.89 -2.59 10.92
N PHE A 277 8.11 -1.74 11.58
CA PHE A 277 8.44 -1.24 12.93
C PHE A 277 8.17 -2.34 13.97
N ILE A 278 9.06 -2.49 14.95
CA ILE A 278 8.99 -3.48 16.05
C ILE A 278 8.92 -2.74 17.39
#